data_AF-T2J980-F1
#
_entry.id   AF-T2J980-F1
#
_cell.length_a   1.000
_cell.length_b   1.000
_cell.length_c   1.000
_cell.angle_alpha   90.00
_cell.angle_beta   90.00
_cell.angle_gamma   90.00
#
_symmetry.space_group_name_H-M   'P 1'
#
loop_
_entity.id
_entity.type
_entity.pdbx_description
1 polymer ?
#
loop_
_entity_poly.entity_id
_entity_poly.type
_entity_poly.pdbx_seq_one_letter_code
_entity_poly.pdbx_strand_id
1 'polypeptide(L)'
;MNNTANIILKPNSLWQNLTQQTEHALNYGALKSIPTEYKLIQYEEIDFLVRILTNLNRKDNAKKQQKKISKDFNPFLPYEQDLFVADISDTHVCLLNKFNVVDNHLLMITREFEEQETLLNLNDFVALSACLLQVDGLGFIIVVKLPELVNAINIFN
;
A
#
# COMPACT_ATOMS: atom_id res chain seq x y z
N MET A 1 -2.25 -9.63 -28.23
CA MET A 1 -1.26 -10.36 -27.41
C MET A 1 -1.02 -9.49 -26.20
N ASN A 2 -1.43 -9.92 -25.00
CA ASN A 2 -1.16 -9.16 -23.79
C ASN A 2 0.34 -9.26 -23.53
N ASN A 3 1.05 -8.14 -23.66
CA ASN A 3 2.48 -8.09 -23.39
C ASN A 3 2.66 -8.18 -21.86
N THR A 4 3.34 -9.23 -21.39
CA THR A 4 3.64 -9.40 -19.98
C THR A 4 4.56 -8.26 -19.52
N ALA A 5 4.22 -7.62 -18.40
CA ALA A 5 4.99 -6.52 -17.83
C ALA A 5 6.47 -6.91 -17.61
N ASN A 6 7.38 -5.98 -17.94
CA ASN A 6 8.80 -6.19 -17.72
C ASN A 6 9.17 -5.82 -16.29
N ILE A 7 9.62 -6.80 -15.49
CA ILE A 7 10.08 -6.56 -14.12
C ILE A 7 11.40 -5.79 -14.15
N ILE A 8 11.41 -4.63 -13.49
CA ILE A 8 12.60 -3.78 -13.31
C ILE A 8 13.05 -3.70 -11.85
N LEU A 9 12.27 -4.29 -10.94
CA LEU A 9 12.63 -4.44 -9.54
C LEU A 9 13.94 -5.23 -9.40
N LYS A 10 14.93 -4.63 -8.73
CA LYS A 10 16.20 -5.32 -8.48
C LYS A 10 15.99 -6.47 -7.48
N PRO A 11 16.58 -7.66 -7.72
CA PRO A 11 16.51 -8.75 -6.77
C PRO A 11 17.07 -8.38 -5.39
N ASN A 12 16.46 -8.92 -4.32
CA ASN A 12 16.86 -8.72 -2.92
C ASN A 12 16.98 -7.25 -2.48
N SER A 13 16.27 -6.33 -3.13
CA SER A 13 16.33 -4.89 -2.83
C SER A 13 15.08 -4.37 -2.14
N LEU A 14 13.93 -5.03 -2.32
CA LEU A 14 12.64 -4.48 -1.90
C LEU A 14 12.56 -4.23 -0.38
N TRP A 15 12.97 -5.20 0.44
CA TRP A 15 12.95 -5.05 1.90
C TRP A 15 13.86 -3.92 2.40
N GLN A 16 15.05 -3.81 1.82
CA GLN A 16 15.99 -2.74 2.18
C GLN A 16 15.43 -1.37 1.79
N ASN A 17 14.89 -1.23 0.58
CA ASN A 17 14.29 0.03 0.12
C ASN A 17 13.10 0.39 1.00
N LEU A 18 12.26 -0.59 1.35
CA LEU A 18 11.07 -0.42 2.18
C LEU A 18 11.42 0.09 3.58
N THR A 19 12.40 -0.53 4.24
CA THR A 19 12.82 -0.14 5.59
C THR A 19 13.47 1.24 5.59
N GLN A 20 14.38 1.51 4.65
CA GLN A 20 15.00 2.83 4.49
C GLN A 20 13.98 3.93 4.19
N GLN A 21 13.04 3.67 3.28
CA GLN A 21 12.02 4.64 2.93
C GLN A 21 11.05 4.88 4.10
N THR A 22 10.73 3.84 4.87
CA THR A 22 9.87 3.96 6.07
C THR A 22 10.49 4.90 7.09
N GLU A 23 11.77 4.71 7.41
CA GLU A 23 12.51 5.58 8.32
C GLU A 23 12.56 7.02 7.80
N HIS A 24 12.89 7.21 6.51
CA HIS A 24 12.91 8.52 5.88
C HIS A 24 11.55 9.22 5.96
N ALA A 25 10.48 8.54 5.54
CA ALA A 25 9.14 9.09 5.47
C ALA A 25 8.55 9.43 6.85
N LEU A 26 8.90 8.66 7.89
CA LEU A 26 8.58 8.98 9.28
C LEU A 26 9.31 10.24 9.75
N ASN A 27 10.62 10.32 9.50
CA ASN A 27 11.44 11.46 9.91
C ASN A 27 11.02 12.76 9.19
N TYR A 28 10.65 12.67 7.92
CA TYR A 28 10.14 13.80 7.13
C TYR A 28 8.68 14.15 7.46
N GLY A 29 7.95 13.25 8.12
CA GLY A 29 6.53 13.43 8.46
C GLY A 29 5.55 13.17 7.30
N ALA A 30 6.02 12.58 6.21
CA ALA A 30 5.18 12.11 5.11
C ALA A 30 4.34 10.89 5.52
N LEU A 31 4.96 9.92 6.22
CA LEU A 31 4.30 8.75 6.76
C LEU A 31 3.61 9.08 8.09
N LYS A 32 2.31 8.83 8.17
CA LYS A 32 1.44 9.12 9.32
C LYS A 32 0.90 7.84 9.91
N SER A 33 1.80 7.02 10.46
CA SER A 33 1.47 5.73 11.05
C SER A 33 0.47 5.87 12.20
N ILE A 34 -0.51 4.96 12.19
CA ILE A 34 -1.56 4.88 13.20
C ILE A 34 -1.14 3.81 14.20
N PRO A 35 -0.75 4.20 15.44
CA PRO A 35 -0.23 3.24 16.40
C PRO A 35 -1.31 2.24 16.79
N THR A 36 -0.93 0.95 16.78
CA THR A 36 -1.77 -0.15 17.25
C THR A 36 -1.02 -1.02 18.22
N GLU A 37 -1.75 -1.60 19.16
CA GLU A 37 -1.32 -2.80 19.88
C GLU A 37 -1.97 -4.00 19.21
N TYR A 38 -1.35 -5.18 19.29
CA TYR A 38 -1.95 -6.40 18.80
C TYR A 38 -2.01 -7.47 19.88
N LYS A 39 -3.01 -8.35 19.77
CA LYS A 39 -3.17 -9.53 20.59
C LYS A 39 -3.47 -10.72 19.68
N LEU A 40 -2.82 -11.84 19.96
CA LEU A 40 -3.20 -13.13 19.40
C LEU A 40 -4.27 -13.73 20.30
N ILE A 41 -5.40 -14.09 19.70
CA ILE A 41 -6.50 -14.77 20.38
C ILE A 41 -6.76 -16.04 19.62
N GLN A 42 -6.74 -17.16 20.33
CA GLN A 42 -7.14 -18.44 19.77
C GLN A 42 -8.63 -18.65 20.02
N TYR A 43 -9.38 -18.96 18.96
CA TYR A 43 -10.77 -19.38 19.07
C TYR A 43 -10.93 -20.68 18.29
N GLU A 44 -11.29 -21.75 18.99
CA GLU A 44 -11.20 -23.12 18.47
C GLU A 44 -9.78 -23.44 17.98
N GLU A 45 -9.63 -23.95 16.76
CA GLU A 45 -8.34 -24.29 16.14
C GLU A 45 -7.81 -23.17 15.22
N ILE A 46 -8.35 -21.95 15.34
CA ILE A 46 -7.98 -20.81 14.50
C ILE A 46 -7.38 -19.70 15.35
N ASP A 47 -6.19 -19.25 14.95
CA ASP A 47 -5.53 -18.08 15.53
C ASP A 47 -5.99 -16.79 14.86
N PHE A 48 -6.38 -15.82 15.68
CA PHE A 48 -6.79 -14.48 15.25
C PHE A 48 -5.77 -13.44 15.73
N LEU A 49 -5.25 -12.64 14.79
CA LEU A 49 -4.49 -11.43 15.09
C LEU A 49 -5.43 -10.23 15.21
N VAL A 50 -5.69 -9.78 16.44
CA VAL A 50 -6.55 -8.62 16.72
C VAL A 50 -5.69 -7.39 16.94
N ARG A 51 -5.82 -6.38 16.07
CA ARG A 51 -5.17 -5.07 16.22
C ARG A 51 -6.12 -4.05 16.85
N ILE A 52 -5.66 -3.37 17.89
CA ILE A 52 -6.40 -2.39 18.68
C ILE A 52 -5.76 -1.01 18.46
N LEU A 53 -6.56 -0.06 17.96
CA LEU A 53 -6.14 1.33 17.77
C LEU A 53 -5.87 1.99 19.13
N THR A 54 -4.64 2.44 19.34
CA THR A 54 -4.31 3.28 20.50
C THR A 54 -4.60 4.74 20.13
N ASN A 55 -5.25 5.49 21.03
CA ASN A 55 -5.64 6.90 20.84
C ASN A 55 -6.61 7.21 19.68
N LEU A 56 -7.86 6.76 19.82
CA LEU A 56 -9.00 7.13 18.96
C LEU A 56 -9.37 8.64 18.96
N ASN A 57 -8.79 9.44 19.86
CA ASN A 57 -9.12 10.86 20.08
C ASN A 57 -8.69 11.83 18.95
N ARG A 58 -8.18 11.33 17.81
CA ARG A 58 -7.81 12.16 16.64
C ARG A 58 -8.81 12.10 15.47
N LYS A 59 -10.06 11.66 15.69
CA LYS A 59 -11.06 11.54 14.61
C LYS A 59 -11.73 12.85 14.16
N ASP A 60 -11.52 13.99 14.84
CA ASP A 60 -12.28 15.21 14.53
C ASP A 60 -11.57 16.22 13.61
N ASN A 61 -10.24 16.16 13.47
CA ASN A 61 -9.50 17.17 12.68
C ASN A 61 -9.16 16.72 11.25
N ALA A 62 -9.11 15.40 10.97
CA ALA A 62 -8.81 14.89 9.62
C ALA A 62 -10.01 15.01 8.65
N LYS A 63 -11.25 14.92 9.16
CA LYS A 63 -12.47 15.07 8.34
C LYS A 63 -12.66 16.48 7.76
N LYS A 64 -12.00 17.50 8.32
CA LYS A 64 -12.13 18.89 7.84
C LYS A 64 -11.25 19.20 6.62
N GLN A 65 -10.17 18.45 6.39
CA GLN A 65 -9.28 18.67 5.23
C GLN A 65 -9.78 17.97 3.96
N GLN A 66 -10.59 16.91 4.07
CA GLN A 66 -11.19 16.23 2.90
C GLN A 66 -12.30 17.03 2.19
N LYS A 67 -12.78 18.14 2.76
CA LYS A 67 -13.87 18.96 2.16
C LYS A 67 -13.42 19.93 1.05
N LYS A 68 -12.14 19.90 0.64
CA LYS A 68 -11.61 20.67 -0.51
C LYS A 68 -10.91 19.79 -1.54
N ILE A 69 -11.39 18.56 -1.70
CA ILE A 69 -10.88 17.65 -2.71
C ILE A 69 -11.74 17.87 -3.96
N SER A 70 -11.12 18.37 -5.03
CA SER A 70 -11.74 18.47 -6.36
C SER A 70 -12.12 17.08 -6.85
N LYS A 71 -13.14 16.97 -7.71
CA LYS A 71 -13.63 15.72 -8.34
C LYS A 71 -12.60 14.93 -9.18
N ASP A 72 -11.38 15.44 -9.28
CA ASP A 72 -10.27 14.90 -10.09
C ASP A 72 -9.04 14.58 -9.23
N PHE A 73 -9.20 14.46 -7.90
CA PHE A 73 -8.06 14.25 -7.00
C PHE A 73 -7.88 12.77 -6.70
N ASN A 74 -6.94 12.16 -7.40
CA ASN A 74 -6.48 10.82 -7.11
C ASN A 74 -5.42 10.87 -5.98
N PRO A 75 -5.64 10.26 -4.80
CA PRO A 75 -4.67 10.28 -3.72
C PRO A 75 -3.38 9.50 -4.05
N PHE A 76 -3.37 8.73 -5.14
CA PHE A 76 -2.23 7.95 -5.59
C PHE A 76 -1.49 8.58 -6.79
N LEU A 77 -2.07 9.60 -7.46
CA LEU A 77 -1.47 10.23 -8.64
C LEU A 77 -1.62 11.75 -8.63
N PRO A 78 -0.54 12.53 -8.79
CA PRO A 78 0.87 12.09 -8.69
C PRO A 78 1.17 11.65 -7.25
N TYR A 79 1.87 10.52 -7.08
CA TYR A 79 2.26 10.04 -5.76
C TYR A 79 3.36 10.91 -5.13
N GLU A 80 3.32 11.01 -3.81
CA GLU A 80 4.34 11.70 -3.01
C GLU A 80 5.67 10.94 -3.10
N GLN A 81 6.73 11.61 -3.52
CA GLN A 81 8.07 10.99 -3.67
C GLN A 81 8.63 10.50 -2.33
N ASP A 82 8.25 11.18 -1.23
CA ASP A 82 8.63 10.74 0.12
C ASP A 82 7.93 9.43 0.55
N LEU A 83 6.98 8.92 -0.22
CA LEU A 83 6.34 7.61 -0.02
C LEU A 83 6.76 6.59 -1.09
N PHE A 84 7.56 6.97 -2.08
CA PHE A 84 8.00 6.06 -3.13
C PHE A 84 9.05 5.08 -2.61
N VAL A 85 8.82 3.78 -2.82
CA VAL A 85 9.74 2.72 -2.38
C VAL A 85 10.56 2.16 -3.54
N ALA A 86 9.89 1.74 -4.62
CA ALA A 86 10.57 1.15 -5.76
C ALA A 86 9.66 1.06 -6.99
N ASP A 87 10.26 1.11 -8.16
CA ASP A 87 9.64 0.65 -9.39
C ASP A 87 9.60 -0.88 -9.42
N ILE A 88 8.43 -1.46 -9.70
CA ILE A 88 8.27 -2.93 -9.76
C ILE A 88 8.46 -3.40 -11.20
N SER A 89 7.71 -2.77 -12.10
CA SER A 89 7.68 -3.04 -13.54
C SER A 89 7.44 -1.75 -14.31
N ASP A 90 7.40 -1.87 -15.63
CA ASP A 90 6.91 -0.82 -16.54
C ASP A 90 5.44 -0.40 -16.27
N THR A 91 4.66 -1.22 -15.57
CA THR A 91 3.24 -0.97 -15.28
C THR A 91 2.94 -0.65 -13.82
N HIS A 92 3.81 -1.07 -12.88
CA HIS A 92 3.52 -0.99 -11.45
C HIS A 92 4.64 -0.33 -10.63
N VAL A 93 4.25 0.32 -9.54
CA VAL A 93 5.12 0.98 -8.57
C VAL A 93 4.71 0.63 -7.14
N CYS A 94 5.69 0.51 -6.25
CA CYS A 94 5.51 0.28 -4.82
C CYS A 94 5.64 1.61 -4.05
N LEU A 95 4.63 1.92 -3.25
CA LEU A 95 4.57 3.08 -2.37
C LEU A 95 4.32 2.64 -0.91
N LEU A 96 4.69 3.47 0.05
CA LEU A 96 4.23 3.33 1.44
C LEU A 96 2.77 3.76 1.56
N ASN A 97 1.99 3.00 2.32
CA ASN A 97 0.67 3.45 2.73
C ASN A 97 0.80 4.61 3.73
N LYS A 98 0.47 5.83 3.29
CA LYS A 98 0.58 7.07 4.07
C LYS A 98 -0.01 6.99 5.49
N PHE A 99 -1.09 6.23 5.66
CA PHE A 99 -1.78 6.06 6.94
C PHE A 99 -1.75 4.60 7.38
N ASN A 100 -0.56 4.00 7.37
CA ASN A 100 -0.38 2.59 7.70
C ASN A 100 -0.75 2.28 9.16
N VAL A 101 -1.36 1.12 9.35
CA VAL A 101 -1.70 0.52 10.65
C VAL A 101 -0.71 -0.59 11.03
N VAL A 102 -0.04 -1.15 10.02
CA VAL A 102 1.01 -2.16 10.11
C VAL A 102 2.30 -1.52 9.61
N ASP A 103 3.43 -1.80 10.26
CA ASP A 103 4.72 -1.31 9.84
C ASP A 103 5.07 -1.84 8.44
N ASN A 104 5.80 -1.05 7.66
CA ASN A 104 6.25 -1.43 6.32
C ASN A 104 5.10 -1.81 5.35
N HIS A 105 3.90 -1.27 5.55
CA HIS A 105 2.75 -1.52 4.68
C HIS A 105 2.92 -0.85 3.31
N LEU A 106 3.03 -1.69 2.28
CA LEU A 106 3.14 -1.30 0.89
C LEU A 106 1.79 -1.21 0.18
N LEU A 107 1.70 -0.28 -0.75
CA LEU A 107 0.71 -0.21 -1.81
C LEU A 107 1.43 -0.42 -3.13
N MET A 108 1.06 -1.48 -3.84
CA MET A 108 1.40 -1.67 -5.24
C MET A 108 0.28 -1.07 -6.07
N ILE A 109 0.59 -0.04 -6.88
CA ILE A 109 -0.37 0.63 -7.75
C ILE A 109 0.06 0.53 -9.21
N THR A 110 -0.90 0.66 -10.13
CA THR A 110 -0.60 0.87 -11.56
C THR A 110 -0.09 2.29 -11.79
N ARG A 111 0.80 2.47 -12.76
CA ARG A 111 1.32 3.80 -13.16
C ARG A 111 0.26 4.61 -13.89
N GLU A 112 -0.49 3.94 -14.76
CA GLU A 112 -1.63 4.51 -15.45
C GLU A 112 -2.88 4.33 -14.60
N PHE A 113 -3.82 5.26 -14.74
CA PHE A 113 -5.10 5.16 -14.04
C PHE A 113 -5.86 3.90 -14.49
N GLU A 114 -6.24 3.09 -13.51
CA GLU A 114 -7.11 1.93 -13.67
C GLU A 114 -8.12 1.93 -12.53
N GLU A 115 -9.40 1.71 -12.83
CA GLU A 115 -10.45 1.70 -11.81
C GLU A 115 -10.24 0.55 -10.82
N GLN A 116 -10.39 0.82 -9.51
CA GLN A 116 -10.28 -0.21 -8.46
C GLN A 116 -11.28 -1.38 -8.63
N GLU A 117 -12.36 -1.20 -9.39
CA GLU A 117 -13.32 -2.27 -9.71
C GLU A 117 -12.82 -3.24 -10.79
N THR A 118 -11.71 -2.92 -11.44
CA THR A 118 -11.13 -3.77 -12.48
C THR A 118 -10.61 -5.07 -11.87
N LEU A 119 -10.89 -6.18 -12.56
CA LEU A 119 -10.38 -7.48 -12.14
C LEU A 119 -8.87 -7.53 -12.31
N LEU A 120 -8.22 -8.22 -11.37
CA LEU A 120 -6.78 -8.45 -11.46
C LEU A 120 -6.42 -9.15 -12.79
N ASN A 121 -5.43 -8.58 -13.47
CA ASN A 121 -4.92 -9.07 -14.73
C ASN A 121 -3.54 -9.73 -14.55
N LEU A 122 -2.99 -10.30 -15.63
CA LEU A 122 -1.70 -11.00 -15.58
C LEU A 122 -0.55 -10.14 -15.06
N ASN A 123 -0.50 -8.85 -15.43
CA ASN A 123 0.57 -7.94 -15.02
C ASN A 123 0.54 -7.68 -13.52
N ASP A 124 -0.66 -7.61 -12.93
CA ASP A 124 -0.84 -7.45 -11.48
C ASP A 124 -0.26 -8.66 -10.74
N PHE A 125 -0.57 -9.89 -11.21
CA PHE A 125 -0.01 -11.11 -10.63
C PHE A 125 1.51 -11.22 -10.80
N VAL A 126 2.04 -10.79 -11.96
CA VAL A 126 3.48 -10.77 -12.22
C VAL A 126 4.20 -9.78 -11.30
N ALA A 127 3.66 -8.57 -11.13
CA ALA A 127 4.21 -7.57 -10.23
C ALA A 127 4.11 -8.00 -8.75
N LEU A 128 2.97 -8.55 -8.34
CA LEU A 128 2.77 -9.08 -7.00
C LEU A 128 3.76 -10.21 -6.70
N SER A 129 3.95 -11.15 -7.62
CA SER A 129 4.89 -12.26 -7.47
C SER A 129 6.33 -11.75 -7.32
N ALA A 130 6.73 -10.73 -8.10
CA ALA A 130 8.06 -10.13 -7.98
C ALA A 130 8.31 -9.51 -6.59
N CYS A 131 7.27 -8.97 -5.95
CA CYS A 131 7.35 -8.44 -4.60
C CYS A 131 7.41 -9.54 -3.54
N LEU A 132 6.50 -10.52 -3.60
CA LEU A 132 6.42 -11.61 -2.63
C LEU A 132 7.61 -12.58 -2.67
N LEU A 133 8.37 -12.60 -3.78
CA LEU A 133 9.64 -13.32 -3.83
C LEU A 133 10.75 -12.67 -2.98
N GLN A 134 10.59 -11.40 -2.58
CA GLN A 134 11.59 -10.65 -1.82
C GLN A 134 11.13 -10.28 -0.41
N VAL A 135 9.84 -10.37 -0.13
CA VAL A 135 9.23 -10.03 1.16
C VAL A 135 8.32 -11.17 1.58
N ASP A 136 8.51 -11.66 2.80
CA ASP A 136 7.56 -12.57 3.44
C ASP A 136 6.31 -11.75 3.80
N GLY A 137 5.25 -11.86 3.02
CA GLY A 137 4.11 -10.97 3.21
C GLY A 137 2.84 -11.48 2.56
N LEU A 138 1.75 -10.78 2.83
CA LEU A 138 0.44 -11.06 2.28
C LEU A 138 0.01 -9.95 1.34
N GLY A 139 -0.23 -10.32 0.07
CA GLY A 139 -0.87 -9.45 -0.92
C GLY A 139 -2.39 -9.61 -0.91
N PHE A 140 -3.13 -8.51 -0.83
CA PHE A 140 -4.60 -8.53 -0.97
C PHE A 140 -5.12 -7.27 -1.67
N ILE A 141 -6.29 -7.41 -2.27
CA ILE A 141 -7.03 -6.31 -2.89
C ILE A 141 -8.34 -6.07 -2.12
N ILE A 142 -8.68 -4.80 -1.93
CA ILE A 142 -10.00 -4.40 -1.46
C ILE A 142 -10.69 -3.69 -2.63
N VAL A 143 -11.76 -4.29 -3.15
CA VAL A 143 -12.57 -3.65 -4.19
C VAL A 143 -13.53 -2.67 -3.54
N VAL A 144 -13.36 -1.38 -3.84
CA VAL A 144 -14.22 -0.30 -3.32
C VAL A 144 -14.68 0.56 -4.49
N LYS A 145 -15.97 0.90 -4.52
CA LYS A 145 -16.56 1.80 -5.53
C LYS A 145 -16.22 3.25 -5.21
N LEU A 146 -14.99 3.65 -5.48
CA LEU A 146 -14.51 5.03 -5.38
C LEU A 146 -13.89 5.43 -6.73
N PRO A 147 -14.57 6.29 -7.51
CA PRO A 147 -14.23 6.54 -8.93
C PRO A 147 -12.86 7.19 -9.17
N GLU A 148 -12.18 7.63 -8.12
CA GLU A 148 -10.91 8.37 -8.21
C GLU A 148 -9.71 7.55 -7.71
N LEU A 149 -9.88 6.25 -7.40
CA LEU A 149 -8.80 5.40 -6.89
C LEU A 149 -8.23 4.50 -7.98
N VAL A 150 -6.90 4.52 -8.11
CA VAL A 150 -6.13 3.55 -8.90
C VAL A 150 -6.17 2.19 -8.23
N ASN A 151 -6.22 1.12 -9.05
CA ASN A 151 -6.00 -0.27 -8.62
C ASN A 151 -4.79 -0.37 -7.67
N ALA A 152 -5.06 -0.72 -6.42
CA ALA A 152 -4.07 -0.83 -5.35
C ALA A 152 -4.13 -2.21 -4.68
N ILE A 153 -3.01 -2.92 -4.72
CA ILE A 153 -2.78 -4.15 -3.96
C ILE A 153 -1.98 -3.79 -2.72
N ASN A 154 -2.51 -4.18 -1.57
CA ASN A 154 -1.89 -3.94 -0.27
C ASN A 154 -0.97 -5.12 0.05
N ILE A 155 0.26 -4.84 0.48
CA ILE A 155 1.23 -5.86 0.90
C ILE A 155 1.75 -5.48 2.29
N PHE A 156 1.62 -6.38 3.25
CA PHE A 156 2.24 -6.23 4.58
C PHE A 156 2.95 -7.51 5.01
N ASN A 157 3.91 -7.36 5.91
CA ASN A 157 4.54 -8.42 6.68
C ASN A 157 3.86 -8.49 8.06
#